data_AF-F0Z805-F1
#
_entry.id   AF-F0Z805-F1
#
_cell.length_a   1.000
_cell.length_b   1.000
_cell.length_c   1.000
_cell.angle_alpha   90.00
_cell.angle_beta   90.00
_cell.angle_gamma   90.00
#
_symmetry.space_group_name_H-M   'P 1'
#
loop_
_entity.id
_entity.type
_entity.pdbx_description
1 polymer ?
#
loop_
_entity_poly.entity_id
_entity_poly.type
_entity_poly.pdbx_seq_one_letter_code
_entity_poly.pdbx_strand_id
1 'polypeptide(L)' 'ENEIYNVEKILSMRIRGGIKEYLIKWEGYDVKEATWEAESDCYCADLIEEYEESQ' A
#
# COMPACT_ATOMS: atom_id res chain seq x y z
N GLU A 1 2.94 -19.37 -0.14
CA GLU A 1 1.50 -19.07 -0.13
C GLU A 1 1.38 -17.55 -0.18
N ASN A 2 0.39 -17.00 -0.90
CA ASN A 2 0.17 -15.55 -0.88
C ASN A 2 -0.66 -15.24 0.37
N GLU A 3 -0.07 -14.55 1.33
CA GLU A 3 -0.72 -14.16 2.57
C GLU A 3 -1.41 -12.81 2.37
N ILE A 4 -2.72 -12.77 2.64
CA ILE A 4 -3.53 -11.55 2.53
C ILE A 4 -3.66 -10.96 3.92
N TYR A 5 -3.26 -9.69 4.06
CA TYR A 5 -3.37 -8.93 5.30
C TYR A 5 -4.26 -7.71 5.09
N ASN A 6 -4.95 -7.29 6.15
CA ASN A 6 -5.76 -6.08 6.12
C ASN A 6 -4.86 -4.84 6.08
N VAL A 7 -5.20 -3.92 5.18
CA VAL A 7 -4.54 -2.63 5.07
C VAL A 7 -5.25 -1.62 5.97
N GLU A 8 -4.49 -0.93 6.82
CA GLU A 8 -4.98 0.17 7.65
C GLU A 8 -4.99 1.49 6.86
N LYS A 9 -3.91 1.78 6.13
CA LYS A 9 -3.78 2.98 5.29
C LYS A 9 -2.58 2.92 4.35
N ILE A 10 -2.57 3.77 3.34
CA ILE A 10 -1.40 4.04 2.51
C ILE A 10 -0.63 5.22 3.10
N LEU A 11 0.68 5.03 3.29
CA LEU A 11 1.57 6.03 3.89
C LEU A 11 2.32 6.85 2.84
N SER A 12 2.62 6.25 1.70
CA SER A 12 3.43 6.87 0.65
C SER A 12 3.26 6.13 -0.68
N MET A 13 3.59 6.81 -1.78
CA MET A 13 3.65 6.23 -3.13
C MET A 13 5.01 6.56 -3.77
N ARG A 14 5.57 5.60 -4.52
CA ARG A 14 6.75 5.82 -5.36
C ARG A 14 6.63 5.05 -6.68
N ILE A 15 7.44 5.45 -7.66
CA ILE A 15 7.60 4.70 -8.91
C ILE A 15 9.00 4.10 -8.96
N ARG A 16 9.09 2.77 -9.06
CA ARG A 16 10.35 2.03 -9.16
C ARG A 16 10.34 1.16 -10.42
N GLY A 17 11.25 1.44 -11.35
CA GLY A 17 11.34 0.67 -12.60
C GLY A 17 10.09 0.79 -13.50
N GLY A 18 9.33 1.89 -13.36
CA GLY A 18 8.07 2.09 -14.09
C GLY A 18 6.83 1.47 -13.44
N ILE A 19 7.00 0.81 -12.28
CA ILE A 19 5.90 0.22 -11.50
C ILE A 19 5.60 1.16 -10.32
N LYS A 20 4.32 1.46 -10.12
CA LYS A 20 3.85 2.15 -8.91
C LYS A 20 3.88 1.18 -7.73
N GLU A 21 4.51 1.62 -6.65
CA GLU A 21 4.56 0.91 -5.37
C GLU A 21 3.97 1.82 -4.29
N TYR A 22 3.22 1.22 -3.37
CA TYR A 22 2.60 1.91 -2.23
C TYR A 22 3.18 1.39 -0.92
N LEU A 23 3.48 2.29 0.01
CA LEU A 23 3.91 1.91 1.36
C LEU A 23 2.66 1.64 2.20
N ILE A 24 2.42 0.37 2.48
CA ILE A 24 1.22 -0.11 3.13
C ILE A 24 1.42 -0.17 4.64
N LYS A 25 0.57 0.54 5.39
CA LYS A 25 0.44 0.33 6.82
C LYS A 25 -0.52 -0.83 7.06
N TRP A 26 -0.01 -1.92 7.61
CA TRP A 26 -0.80 -3.11 7.96
C TRP A 26 -1.59 -2.91 9.25
N GLU A 27 -2.83 -3.39 9.29
CA GLU A 27 -3.69 -3.32 10.46
C GLU A 27 -3.12 -4.15 11.63
N GLY A 28 -3.00 -3.54 12.81
CA GLY A 28 -2.48 -4.20 14.00
C GLY A 28 -0.94 -4.29 14.10
N TYR A 29 -0.22 -3.85 13.08
CA TYR A 29 1.26 -3.78 13.09
C TYR A 29 1.77 -2.36 13.34
N ASP A 30 3.05 -2.18 13.65
CA ASP A 30 3.66 -0.85 13.74
C ASP A 30 3.92 -0.27 12.34
N VAL A 31 4.04 1.05 12.23
CA VAL A 31 4.43 1.72 10.97
C VAL A 31 5.81 1.25 10.48
N LYS A 32 6.69 0.82 11.39
CA LYS A 32 8.00 0.24 11.04
C LYS A 32 7.91 -1.07 10.25
N GLU A 33 6.81 -1.79 10.39
CA GLU A 33 6.54 -3.03 9.67
C GLU A 33 5.86 -2.78 8.32
N ALA A 34 5.65 -1.51 7.93
CA ALA A 34 5.07 -1.17 6.64
C ALA A 34 5.99 -1.64 5.50
N THR A 35 5.38 -2.22 4.47
CA THR A 35 6.08 -2.76 3.30
C THR A 35 5.66 -2.04 2.03
N TRP A 36 6.52 -2.07 1.03
CA TRP A 36 6.23 -1.54 -0.30
C TRP A 36 5.62 -2.64 -1.14
N GLU A 37 4.35 -2.48 -1.49
CA GLU A 37 3.60 -3.42 -2.33
C GLU A 37 3.36 -2.79 -3.70
N ALA A 38 3.43 -3.59 -4.76
CA ALA A 38 3.13 -3.12 -6.10
C ALA A 38 1.63 -2.82 -6.22
N GLU A 39 1.27 -1.85 -7.07
CA GLU A 39 -0.14 -1.55 -7.38
C GLU A 39 -0.93 -2.80 -7.80
N SER A 40 -0.30 -3.74 -8.50
CA SER A 40 -0.91 -5.01 -8.90
C SER A 40 -1.21 -5.97 -7.75
N ASP A 41 -0.51 -5.84 -6.63
CA ASP A 41 -0.59 -6.73 -5.47
C ASP A 41 -1.48 -6.13 -4.37
N CYS A 42 -1.78 -4.83 -4.45
CA CYS A 42 -2.71 -4.14 -3.59
C CYS A 42 -4.16 -4.36 -4.04
N TYR A 43 -4.91 -5.19 -3.33
CA TYR A 43 -6.36 -5.38 -3.55
C TYR A 43 -7.24 -4.32 -2.87
N CYS A 44 -6.69 -3.16 -2.53
CA CYS A 44 -7.35 -2.07 -1.82
C CYS A 44 -7.48 -0.81 -2.68
N ALA A 45 -8.16 -0.94 -3.82
CA ALA A 45 -8.36 0.15 -4.78
C ALA A 45 -8.94 1.42 -4.14
N ASP A 46 -9.90 1.28 -3.23
CA ASP A 46 -10.54 2.40 -2.53
C ASP A 46 -9.51 3.24 -1.73
N LEU A 47 -8.54 2.58 -1.06
CA LEU A 47 -7.50 3.26 -0.29
C LEU A 47 -6.44 3.90 -1.20
N ILE A 48 -6.19 3.30 -2.37
CA ILE A 48 -5.32 3.88 -3.40
C ILE A 48 -5.95 5.16 -3.94
N GLU A 49 -7.23 5.10 -4.31
CA GLU A 49 -7.98 6.26 -4.82
C GLU A 49 -8.03 7.38 -3.77
N GLU A 50 -8.37 7.08 -2.51
CA GLU A 50 -8.36 8.07 -1.42
C GLU A 50 -6.97 8.70 -1.23
N TYR A 51 -5.90 7.91 -1.31
CA TYR A 51 -4.53 8.42 -1.23
C TYR A 51 -4.19 9.31 -2.43
N GLU A 52 -4.52 8.91 -3.65
CA GLU A 52 -4.23 9.68 -4.86
C GLU A 52 -5.07 10.97 -4.95
N GLU A 53 -6.33 10.97 -4.49
CA GLU A 53 -7.18 12.16 -4.44
C GLU A 53 -6.74 13.18 -3.39
N SER A 54 -6.07 12.72 -2.33
CA SER A 54 -5.57 13.58 -1.25
C SER A 54 -4.15 14.09 -1.44
N GLN A 55 -3.52 13.82 -2.60
CA GLN A 55 -2.22 14.35 -3.02
C GLN A 55 -2.37 15.46 -4.07
#